data_AF-A0A3D5E7G5-F1
#
_entry.id   AF-A0A3D5E7G5-F1
#
_cell.length_a   1.000
_cell.length_b   1.000
_cell.length_c   1.000
_cell.angle_alpha   90.00
_cell.angle_beta   90.00
_cell.angle_gamma   90.00
#
_symmetry.space_group_name_H-M   'P 1'
#
loop_
_entity.id
_entity.type
_entity.pdbx_description
1 polymer ?
#
loop_
_entity_poly.entity_id
_entity_poly.type
_entity_poly.pdbx_seq_one_letter_code
_entity_poly.pdbx_strand_id
1 'polypeptide(L)'
;MTTIAGSGQRGWKDGDALKATFKEPNSLSLVNNKLYLADSGNHALRIIDLSSGEVRTLQFSNLASALPNIPEANTLLVQLPTQVVAPGTSTLLVSFYFSKDYHFTAATPSHLKVSPSKHEAVILSETLLTWSTDETSFTVPILFEMIENEVEITATGVIYFCRTGKEALCLIQPVQLVAPIQVSTTTTEDEVLVEYMLPAIRNRH
;
A
#
# COMPACT_ATOMS: atom_id res chain seq x y z
N MET A 1 -19.72 8.84 41.94
CA MET A 1 -19.00 8.57 40.67
C MET A 1 -19.75 7.48 39.94
N THR A 2 -20.00 7.64 38.65
CA THR A 2 -20.72 6.65 37.82
C THR A 2 -19.89 6.32 36.57
N THR A 3 -19.98 5.07 36.11
CA THR A 3 -19.34 4.62 34.87
C THR A 3 -20.25 4.97 33.69
N ILE A 4 -19.70 5.60 32.66
CA ILE A 4 -20.43 5.99 31.44
C ILE A 4 -20.20 4.96 30.32
N ALA A 5 -19.02 4.36 30.25
CA ALA A 5 -18.70 3.30 29.30
C ALA A 5 -17.60 2.37 29.84
N GLY A 6 -17.62 1.11 29.40
CA GLY A 6 -16.66 0.07 29.74
C GLY A 6 -17.22 -0.96 30.73
N SER A 7 -16.98 -2.24 30.43
CA SER A 7 -17.34 -3.36 31.30
C SER A 7 -16.31 -3.65 32.41
N GLY A 8 -15.16 -2.98 32.38
CA GLY A 8 -14.01 -3.28 33.23
C GLY A 8 -13.13 -4.45 32.74
N GLN A 9 -13.54 -5.16 31.68
CA GLN A 9 -12.71 -6.20 31.06
C GLN A 9 -11.87 -5.64 29.91
N ARG A 10 -10.61 -6.07 29.85
CA ARG A 10 -9.71 -5.75 28.74
C ARG A 10 -10.17 -6.47 27.48
N GLY A 11 -10.37 -5.76 26.37
CA GLY A 11 -10.75 -6.38 25.10
C GLY A 11 -11.19 -5.39 24.02
N TRP A 12 -11.81 -5.93 22.97
CA TRP A 12 -12.42 -5.16 21.87
C TRP A 12 -13.86 -5.60 21.69
N LYS A 13 -14.80 -4.74 22.10
CA LYS A 13 -16.23 -4.96 21.85
C LYS A 13 -16.96 -3.62 21.75
N ASP A 14 -17.67 -3.42 20.64
CA ASP A 14 -18.62 -2.33 20.41
C ASP A 14 -20.04 -2.71 20.91
N GLY A 15 -20.97 -1.76 20.85
CA GLY A 15 -22.37 -1.92 21.27
C GLY A 15 -22.71 -1.06 22.49
N ASP A 16 -23.61 -1.54 23.35
CA ASP A 16 -24.00 -0.83 24.58
C ASP A 16 -22.78 -0.39 25.41
N ALA A 17 -22.77 0.88 25.84
CA ALA A 17 -21.61 1.51 26.42
C ALA A 17 -21.10 0.80 27.68
N LEU A 18 -21.99 0.25 28.51
CA LEU A 18 -21.62 -0.46 29.73
C LEU A 18 -21.16 -1.91 29.47
N LYS A 19 -21.42 -2.44 28.29
CA LYS A 19 -20.98 -3.76 27.83
C LYS A 19 -19.77 -3.72 26.90
N ALA A 20 -19.43 -2.54 26.38
CA ALA A 20 -18.27 -2.32 25.54
C ALA A 20 -16.97 -2.65 26.31
N THR A 21 -15.97 -3.14 25.59
CA THR A 21 -14.64 -3.41 26.14
C THR A 21 -13.57 -2.61 25.42
N PHE A 22 -12.58 -2.19 26.20
CA PHE A 22 -11.42 -1.40 25.79
C PHE A 22 -10.15 -2.11 26.22
N LYS A 23 -9.02 -1.88 25.55
CA LYS A 23 -7.76 -2.55 25.88
C LYS A 23 -6.82 -1.65 26.66
N GLU A 24 -6.63 -0.41 26.21
CA GLU A 24 -5.81 0.63 26.86
C GLU A 24 -6.36 2.02 26.52
N PRO A 25 -7.49 2.45 27.10
CA PRO A 25 -8.06 3.77 26.86
C PRO A 25 -7.19 4.85 27.53
N ASN A 26 -6.68 5.82 26.78
CA ASN A 26 -5.70 6.79 27.31
C ASN A 26 -6.11 8.27 27.16
N SER A 27 -6.97 8.63 26.20
CA SER A 27 -7.32 10.02 25.91
C SER A 27 -8.76 10.15 25.41
N LEU A 28 -9.42 11.27 25.74
CA LEU A 28 -10.82 11.56 25.46
C LEU A 28 -11.01 12.97 24.89
N SER A 29 -11.95 13.13 23.96
CA SER A 29 -12.41 14.42 23.45
C SER A 29 -13.93 14.43 23.27
N LEU A 30 -14.60 15.53 23.64
CA LEU A 30 -16.05 15.68 23.55
C LEU A 30 -16.42 16.62 22.40
N VAL A 31 -17.19 16.13 21.43
CA VAL A 31 -17.71 16.94 20.32
C VAL A 31 -19.14 16.48 20.00
N ASN A 32 -20.10 17.41 19.91
CA ASN A 32 -21.49 17.13 19.49
C ASN A 32 -22.13 15.93 20.21
N ASN A 33 -22.02 15.89 21.55
CA ASN A 33 -22.53 14.83 22.41
C ASN A 33 -21.95 13.42 22.15
N LYS A 34 -20.75 13.36 21.56
CA LYS A 34 -19.99 12.13 21.36
C LYS A 34 -18.63 12.26 22.00
N LEU A 35 -18.26 11.27 22.81
CA LEU A 35 -16.89 11.15 23.32
C LEU A 35 -16.08 10.31 22.34
N TYR A 36 -14.98 10.89 21.85
CA TYR A 36 -13.97 10.21 21.07
C TYR A 36 -12.90 9.72 22.04
N LEU A 37 -12.64 8.42 22.02
CA LEU A 37 -11.71 7.74 22.92
C LEU A 37 -10.59 7.10 22.10
N ALA A 38 -9.35 7.39 22.46
CA ALA A 38 -8.19 6.69 21.93
C ALA A 38 -7.95 5.40 22.74
N ASP A 39 -8.14 4.25 22.11
CA ASP A 39 -7.94 2.92 22.69
C ASP A 39 -6.65 2.31 22.12
N SER A 40 -5.51 2.75 22.65
CA SER A 40 -4.18 2.51 22.06
C SER A 40 -3.85 1.03 21.96
N GLY A 41 -4.30 0.22 22.92
CA GLY A 41 -4.07 -1.22 22.92
C GLY A 41 -4.81 -1.96 21.79
N ASN A 42 -5.89 -1.36 21.28
CA ASN A 42 -6.67 -1.85 20.15
C ASN A 42 -6.33 -1.11 18.83
N HIS A 43 -5.41 -0.14 18.85
CA HIS A 43 -5.11 0.72 17.71
C HIS A 43 -6.35 1.36 17.08
N ALA A 44 -7.33 1.74 17.91
CA ALA A 44 -8.65 2.17 17.45
C ALA A 44 -9.08 3.51 18.08
N LEU A 45 -9.81 4.30 17.31
CA LEU A 45 -10.61 5.40 17.83
C LEU A 45 -12.03 4.90 18.07
N ARG A 46 -12.50 5.05 19.30
CA ARG A 46 -13.85 4.65 19.73
C ARG A 46 -14.71 5.90 19.87
N ILE A 47 -15.99 5.78 19.56
CA ILE A 47 -16.98 6.85 19.70
C ILE A 47 -18.04 6.35 20.67
N ILE A 48 -18.22 7.07 21.76
CA ILE A 48 -19.29 6.86 22.74
C ILE A 48 -20.34 7.94 22.49
N ASP A 49 -21.51 7.54 21.99
CA ASP A 49 -22.65 8.42 21.84
C ASP A 49 -23.36 8.57 23.19
N LEU A 50 -23.34 9.78 23.75
CA LEU A 50 -23.91 10.05 25.07
C LEU A 50 -25.45 10.13 25.04
N SER A 51 -26.07 10.26 23.87
CA SER A 51 -27.52 10.24 23.72
C SER A 51 -28.05 8.80 23.66
N SER A 52 -27.43 7.94 22.85
CA SER A 52 -27.89 6.56 22.66
C SER A 52 -27.25 5.55 23.64
N GLY A 53 -26.14 5.92 24.28
CA GLY A 53 -25.38 4.98 25.11
C GLY A 53 -24.68 3.90 24.29
N GLU A 54 -24.33 4.20 23.03
CA GLU A 54 -23.70 3.25 22.12
C GLU A 54 -22.21 3.58 21.91
N VAL A 55 -21.38 2.53 21.90
CA VAL A 55 -19.98 2.57 21.54
C VAL A 55 -19.79 1.95 20.17
N ARG A 56 -19.11 2.68 19.29
CA ARG A 56 -18.69 2.17 17.98
C ARG A 56 -17.26 2.53 17.67
N THR A 57 -16.60 1.72 16.86
CA THR A 57 -15.29 2.06 16.31
C THR A 57 -15.44 3.06 15.16
N LEU A 58 -14.67 4.15 15.18
CA LEU A 58 -14.62 5.10 14.08
C LEU A 58 -13.95 4.44 12.87
N GLN A 59 -14.67 4.35 11.77
CA GLN A 59 -14.17 3.89 10.49
C GLN A 59 -13.82 5.11 9.62
N PHE A 60 -12.62 5.12 9.04
CA PHE A 60 -12.21 6.14 8.07
C PHE A 60 -12.53 5.63 6.66
N SER A 61 -13.44 6.32 5.97
CA SER A 61 -13.90 5.92 4.63
C SER A 61 -12.91 6.25 3.50
N ASN A 62 -11.79 6.92 3.80
CA ASN A 62 -10.85 7.44 2.82
C ASN A 62 -9.39 6.99 3.06
N LEU A 63 -9.16 5.87 3.75
CA LEU A 63 -7.82 5.35 4.03
C LEU A 63 -6.97 5.17 2.76
N ALA A 64 -7.58 4.82 1.62
CA ALA A 64 -6.90 4.70 0.33
C ALA A 64 -6.37 6.02 -0.26
N SER A 65 -6.92 7.17 0.17
CA SER A 65 -6.49 8.51 -0.31
C SER A 65 -5.35 9.12 0.50
N ALA A 66 -5.01 8.52 1.64
CA ALA A 66 -3.83 8.89 2.42
C ALA A 66 -2.61 8.12 1.90
N LEU A 67 -2.31 8.23 0.60
CA LEU A 67 -0.98 7.82 0.15
C LEU A 67 0.02 8.73 0.86
N PRO A 68 1.03 8.18 1.56
CA PRO A 68 2.02 9.00 2.22
C PRO A 68 2.67 9.90 1.17
N ASN A 69 2.81 11.20 1.49
CA ASN A 69 3.55 12.13 0.65
C ASN A 69 5.01 11.71 0.73
N ILE A 70 5.49 10.98 -0.27
CA ILE A 70 6.82 10.36 -0.24
C ILE A 70 7.87 11.43 -0.55
N PRO A 71 8.81 11.73 0.37
CA PRO A 71 9.93 12.61 0.05
C PRO A 71 10.85 11.96 -0.99
N GLU A 72 11.10 12.65 -2.11
CA GLU A 72 11.96 12.21 -3.21
C GLU A 72 13.37 11.76 -2.75
N ALA A 73 13.86 12.32 -1.64
CA ALA A 73 15.21 12.09 -1.12
C ALA A 73 15.56 10.63 -0.79
N ASN A 74 14.57 9.74 -0.64
CA ASN A 74 14.80 8.31 -0.38
C ASN A 74 14.10 7.36 -1.37
N THR A 75 13.55 7.89 -2.45
CA THR A 75 12.94 7.08 -3.50
C THR A 75 13.99 6.26 -4.23
N LEU A 76 13.74 4.96 -4.33
CA LEU A 76 14.55 4.07 -5.14
C LEU A 76 14.15 4.23 -6.61
N LEU A 77 15.01 4.92 -7.36
CA LEU A 77 14.85 5.05 -8.80
C LEU A 77 15.34 3.78 -9.49
N VAL A 78 14.47 3.16 -10.28
CA VAL A 78 14.77 1.97 -11.07
C VAL A 78 14.55 2.31 -12.54
N GLN A 79 15.65 2.57 -13.24
CA GLN A 79 15.62 2.76 -14.69
C GLN A 79 15.66 1.38 -15.36
N LEU A 80 14.64 1.06 -16.13
CA LEU A 80 14.57 -0.18 -16.89
C LEU A 80 15.20 0.03 -18.27
N PRO A 81 15.80 -1.02 -18.87
CA PRO A 81 16.19 -0.96 -20.27
C PRO A 81 14.94 -0.75 -21.15
N THR A 82 15.14 -0.36 -22.39
CA THR A 82 14.02 -0.29 -23.34
C THR A 82 13.41 -1.66 -23.54
N GLN A 83 12.12 -1.77 -23.28
CA GLN A 83 11.33 -2.97 -23.51
C GLN A 83 10.73 -2.88 -24.92
N VAL A 84 10.83 -3.96 -25.70
CA VAL A 84 10.27 -4.02 -27.04
C VAL A 84 9.07 -4.96 -27.02
N VAL A 85 7.92 -4.49 -27.46
CA VAL A 85 6.66 -5.25 -27.46
C VAL A 85 6.03 -5.32 -28.84
N ALA A 86 5.23 -6.34 -29.07
CA ALA A 86 4.39 -6.45 -30.25
C ALA A 86 3.30 -5.36 -30.26
N PRO A 87 2.75 -4.98 -31.44
CA PRO A 87 1.62 -4.07 -31.51
C PRO A 87 0.38 -4.63 -30.80
N GLY A 88 -0.40 -3.77 -30.14
CA GLY A 88 -1.64 -4.12 -29.47
C GLY A 88 -1.49 -4.22 -27.95
N THR A 89 -2.18 -5.20 -27.37
CA THR A 89 -2.16 -5.45 -25.92
C THR A 89 -0.86 -6.14 -25.50
N SER A 90 -0.26 -5.66 -24.43
CA SER A 90 0.94 -6.23 -23.84
C SER A 90 0.91 -6.13 -22.31
N THR A 91 1.75 -6.92 -21.65
CA THR A 91 1.90 -6.95 -20.19
C THR A 91 3.35 -6.74 -19.81
N LEU A 92 3.61 -5.70 -19.00
CA LEU A 92 4.89 -5.53 -18.32
C LEU A 92 4.77 -6.18 -16.92
N LEU A 93 5.46 -7.30 -16.74
CA LEU A 93 5.54 -8.05 -15.50
C LEU A 93 6.73 -7.53 -14.68
N VAL A 94 6.46 -6.81 -13.59
CA VAL A 94 7.52 -6.34 -12.67
C VAL A 94 7.58 -7.25 -11.45
N SER A 95 8.57 -8.13 -11.41
CA SER A 95 8.82 -9.04 -10.29
C SER A 95 9.72 -8.39 -9.25
N PHE A 96 9.19 -8.18 -8.05
CA PHE A 96 9.95 -7.76 -6.88
C PHE A 96 10.27 -8.97 -5.99
N TYR A 97 11.51 -9.11 -5.53
CA TYR A 97 11.92 -10.22 -4.66
C TYR A 97 12.99 -9.81 -3.65
N PHE A 98 13.19 -10.61 -2.59
CA PHE A 98 14.20 -10.38 -1.56
C PHE A 98 15.35 -11.42 -1.60
N SER A 99 16.59 -11.01 -1.28
CA SER A 99 17.77 -11.89 -1.33
C SER A 99 17.91 -12.86 -0.14
N LYS A 100 17.46 -12.45 1.05
CA LYS A 100 17.21 -13.22 2.30
C LYS A 100 16.77 -12.25 3.41
N ASP A 101 16.15 -12.76 4.47
CA ASP A 101 15.76 -12.03 5.69
C ASP A 101 14.60 -11.02 5.57
N TYR A 102 13.93 -10.95 4.42
CA TYR A 102 12.78 -10.08 4.21
C TYR A 102 11.65 -10.79 3.49
N HIS A 103 10.42 -10.33 3.75
CA HIS A 103 9.21 -10.74 3.06
C HIS A 103 8.26 -9.54 2.95
N PHE A 104 7.33 -9.56 1.99
CA PHE A 104 6.25 -8.59 1.93
C PHE A 104 5.36 -8.69 3.17
N THR A 105 4.49 -7.71 3.42
CA THR A 105 3.52 -7.81 4.51
C THR A 105 2.09 -7.77 4.01
N ALA A 106 1.27 -8.72 4.46
CA ALA A 106 -0.17 -8.69 4.22
C ALA A 106 -0.89 -7.64 5.08
N ALA A 107 -0.24 -7.16 6.16
CA ALA A 107 -0.83 -6.21 7.09
C ALA A 107 -0.95 -4.79 6.52
N THR A 108 -0.15 -4.43 5.52
CA THR A 108 -0.21 -3.11 4.87
C THR A 108 -0.01 -3.26 3.37
N PRO A 109 -1.00 -2.91 2.54
CA PRO A 109 -0.90 -3.07 1.10
C PRO A 109 0.21 -2.20 0.52
N SER A 110 1.09 -2.83 -0.24
CA SER A 110 1.97 -2.16 -1.17
C SER A 110 1.18 -1.66 -2.37
N HIS A 111 1.69 -0.63 -3.04
CA HIS A 111 0.99 -0.04 -4.17
C HIS A 111 1.93 0.63 -5.16
N LEU A 112 1.50 0.68 -6.42
CA LEU A 112 2.12 1.44 -7.51
C LEU A 112 1.04 2.21 -8.26
N LYS A 113 1.28 3.51 -8.44
CA LYS A 113 0.53 4.34 -9.39
C LYS A 113 1.28 4.33 -10.71
N VAL A 114 0.61 3.86 -11.76
CA VAL A 114 1.16 3.78 -13.12
C VAL A 114 0.66 4.97 -13.94
N SER A 115 1.55 5.59 -14.69
CA SER A 115 1.22 6.71 -15.56
C SER A 115 2.14 6.73 -16.78
N PRO A 116 1.61 6.91 -18.00
CA PRO A 116 2.43 7.09 -19.18
C PRO A 116 2.94 8.53 -19.25
N SER A 117 4.05 8.73 -19.95
CA SER A 117 4.58 10.04 -20.33
C SER A 117 3.63 10.83 -21.24
N LYS A 118 2.81 10.11 -22.04
CA LYS A 118 1.73 10.66 -22.87
C LYS A 118 0.46 9.82 -22.69
N HIS A 119 -0.66 10.45 -22.36
CA HIS A 119 -1.91 9.73 -22.08
C HIS A 119 -2.57 9.15 -23.33
N GLU A 120 -2.35 9.75 -24.49
CA GLU A 120 -2.85 9.30 -25.79
C GLU A 120 -2.03 8.18 -26.43
N ALA A 121 -0.80 7.96 -25.96
CA ALA A 121 0.11 6.98 -26.54
C ALA A 121 -0.17 5.54 -26.08
N VAL A 122 -0.81 5.37 -24.91
CA VAL A 122 -1.07 4.06 -24.29
C VAL A 122 -2.35 4.08 -23.46
N ILE A 123 -3.13 3.01 -23.57
CA ILE A 123 -4.26 2.73 -22.68
C ILE A 123 -3.77 1.79 -21.58
N LEU A 124 -3.88 2.22 -20.32
CA LEU A 124 -3.60 1.38 -19.16
C LEU A 124 -4.90 0.74 -18.67
N SER A 125 -4.88 -0.57 -18.42
CA SER A 125 -6.04 -1.27 -17.84
C SER A 125 -6.34 -0.80 -16.41
N GLU A 126 -5.28 -0.57 -15.62
CA GLU A 126 -5.36 -0.05 -14.26
C GLU A 126 -4.24 0.97 -14.03
N THR A 127 -4.53 2.02 -13.26
CA THR A 127 -3.56 3.08 -12.95
C THR A 127 -3.10 3.07 -11.49
N LEU A 128 -3.75 2.29 -10.63
CA LEU A 128 -3.37 2.08 -9.24
C LEU A 128 -3.42 0.59 -8.94
N LEU A 129 -2.25 -0.01 -8.82
CA LEU A 129 -2.07 -1.42 -8.51
C LEU A 129 -1.78 -1.54 -7.02
N THR A 130 -2.48 -2.43 -6.32
CA THR A 130 -2.30 -2.67 -4.89
C THR A 130 -2.18 -4.16 -4.60
N TRP A 131 -1.28 -4.53 -3.70
CA TRP A 131 -1.11 -5.93 -3.30
C TRP A 131 -0.75 -6.07 -1.82
N SER A 132 -1.16 -7.19 -1.24
CA SER A 132 -0.88 -7.59 0.13
C SER A 132 -0.52 -9.07 0.13
N THR A 133 0.68 -9.41 0.62
CA THR A 133 1.16 -10.80 0.67
C THR A 133 2.24 -10.93 1.73
N ASP A 134 2.45 -12.13 2.27
CA ASP A 134 3.56 -12.45 3.18
C ASP A 134 4.69 -13.24 2.49
N GLU A 135 4.62 -13.34 1.16
CA GLU A 135 5.61 -14.03 0.33
C GLU A 135 6.94 -13.27 0.23
N THR A 136 7.98 -13.92 -0.29
CA THR A 136 9.31 -13.32 -0.52
C THR A 136 9.48 -12.75 -1.93
N SER A 137 8.49 -12.94 -2.80
CA SER A 137 8.43 -12.34 -4.12
C SER A 137 6.98 -11.99 -4.48
N PHE A 138 6.83 -11.00 -5.35
CA PHE A 138 5.54 -10.62 -5.92
C PHE A 138 5.74 -10.00 -7.31
N THR A 139 4.97 -10.47 -8.29
CA THR A 139 4.99 -9.93 -9.65
C THR A 139 3.78 -9.04 -9.87
N VAL A 140 4.04 -7.77 -10.18
CA VAL A 140 3.03 -6.77 -10.53
C VAL A 140 2.80 -6.80 -12.04
N PRO A 141 1.62 -7.21 -12.52
CA PRO A 141 1.30 -7.15 -13.94
C PRO A 141 0.76 -5.77 -14.30
N ILE A 142 1.43 -5.08 -15.23
CA ILE A 142 0.97 -3.82 -15.81
C ILE A 142 0.46 -4.13 -17.21
N LEU A 143 -0.86 -4.22 -17.36
CA LEU A 143 -1.51 -4.46 -18.65
C LEU A 143 -1.74 -3.13 -19.36
N PHE A 144 -1.34 -3.07 -20.62
CA PHE A 144 -1.46 -1.88 -21.44
C PHE A 144 -1.71 -2.21 -22.90
N GLU A 145 -2.29 -1.26 -23.64
CA GLU A 145 -2.45 -1.32 -25.09
C GLU A 145 -1.71 -0.14 -25.71
N MET A 146 -0.81 -0.45 -26.65
CA MET A 146 -0.01 0.55 -27.34
C MET A 146 -0.80 1.20 -28.47
N ILE A 147 -0.84 2.54 -28.48
CA ILE A 147 -1.42 3.35 -29.57
C ILE A 147 -0.30 3.97 -30.43
N GLU A 148 0.74 4.53 -29.78
CA GLU A 148 1.94 5.03 -30.46
C GLU A 148 3.07 3.99 -30.44
N ASN A 149 4.11 4.22 -31.24
CA ASN A 149 5.25 3.30 -31.36
C ASN A 149 6.22 3.38 -30.18
N GLU A 150 6.15 4.42 -29.36
CA GLU A 150 7.06 4.62 -28.23
C GLU A 150 6.34 5.38 -27.12
N VAL A 151 6.52 4.91 -25.89
CA VAL A 151 6.08 5.61 -24.68
C VAL A 151 7.05 5.30 -23.54
N GLU A 152 7.17 6.22 -22.59
CA GLU A 152 7.70 5.88 -21.28
C GLU A 152 6.56 5.63 -20.29
N ILE A 153 6.54 4.47 -19.64
CA ILE A 153 5.63 4.16 -18.53
C ILE A 153 6.38 4.34 -17.22
N THR A 154 5.85 5.20 -16.35
CA THR A 154 6.36 5.41 -14.99
C THR A 154 5.42 4.75 -13.98
N ALA A 155 5.99 3.99 -13.04
CA ALA A 155 5.27 3.42 -11.91
C ALA A 155 5.87 3.92 -10.59
N THR A 156 5.12 4.69 -9.82
CA THR A 156 5.58 5.28 -8.55
C THR A 156 4.74 4.79 -7.39
N GLY A 157 5.36 4.41 -6.28
CA GLY A 157 4.61 4.02 -5.09
C GLY A 157 5.48 3.53 -3.93
N VAL A 158 4.87 2.72 -3.09
CA VAL A 158 5.47 2.24 -1.84
C VAL A 158 5.37 0.73 -1.75
N ILE A 159 6.51 0.12 -1.41
CA ILE A 159 6.59 -1.29 -1.06
C ILE A 159 6.78 -1.41 0.45
N TYR A 160 5.87 -2.12 1.11
CA TYR A 160 5.93 -2.48 2.52
C TYR A 160 6.42 -3.91 2.68
N PHE A 161 7.38 -4.11 3.57
CA PHE A 161 8.02 -5.41 3.79
C PHE A 161 8.58 -5.49 5.21
N CYS A 162 8.71 -6.68 5.78
CA CYS A 162 9.21 -6.87 7.14
C CYS A 162 10.45 -7.76 7.14
N ARG A 163 11.31 -7.55 8.15
CA ARG A 163 12.40 -8.47 8.45
C ARG A 163 11.85 -9.78 8.98
N THR A 164 12.43 -10.90 8.57
CA THR A 164 12.12 -12.20 9.14
C THR A 164 12.70 -12.30 10.57
N GLY A 165 11.91 -12.76 11.55
CA GLY A 165 12.39 -13.02 12.91
C GLY A 165 11.43 -12.60 14.03
N LYS A 166 11.80 -12.88 15.29
CA LYS A 166 10.95 -12.64 16.47
C LYS A 166 10.76 -11.15 16.84
N GLU A 167 11.64 -10.28 16.35
CA GLU A 167 11.55 -8.81 16.48
C GLU A 167 11.53 -8.17 15.09
N ALA A 168 10.64 -8.69 14.22
CA ALA A 168 10.46 -8.25 12.85
C ALA A 168 10.08 -6.76 12.79
N LEU A 169 10.98 -5.93 12.27
CA LEU A 169 10.68 -4.55 11.92
C LEU A 169 10.14 -4.50 10.50
N CYS A 170 8.99 -3.86 10.33
CA CYS A 170 8.44 -3.54 9.02
C CYS A 170 9.01 -2.20 8.54
N LEU A 171 9.40 -2.19 7.26
CA LEU A 171 10.08 -1.12 6.57
C LEU A 171 9.23 -0.64 5.40
N ILE A 172 9.54 0.57 4.95
CA ILE A 172 8.86 1.26 3.86
C ILE A 172 9.92 1.59 2.82
N GLN A 173 9.77 1.09 1.60
CA GLN A 173 10.62 1.45 0.46
C GLN A 173 9.78 2.17 -0.59
N PRO A 174 9.95 3.48 -0.74
CA PRO A 174 9.43 4.18 -1.89
C PRO A 174 10.20 3.80 -3.15
N VAL A 175 9.49 3.64 -4.25
CA VAL A 175 10.05 3.23 -5.54
C VAL A 175 9.47 4.09 -6.67
N GLN A 176 10.29 4.36 -7.68
CA GLN A 176 9.87 4.90 -8.96
C GLN A 176 10.56 4.08 -10.05
N LEU A 177 9.76 3.35 -10.81
CA LEU A 177 10.20 2.61 -11.98
C LEU A 177 9.97 3.46 -13.22
N VAL A 178 10.94 3.47 -14.12
CA VAL A 178 10.84 4.15 -15.41
C VAL A 178 11.11 3.12 -16.51
N ALA A 179 10.10 2.84 -17.31
CA ALA A 179 10.12 1.82 -18.36
C ALA A 179 9.92 2.46 -19.74
N PRO A 180 10.97 2.64 -20.55
CA PRO A 180 10.80 2.98 -21.96
C PRO A 180 10.26 1.75 -22.71
N ILE A 181 9.14 1.91 -23.40
CA ILE A 181 8.46 0.86 -24.17
C ILE A 181 8.48 1.27 -25.65
N GLN A 182 8.88 0.35 -26.52
CA GLN A 182 8.86 0.52 -27.97
C GLN A 182 8.07 -0.60 -28.64
N VAL A 183 7.24 -0.24 -29.62
CA VAL A 183 6.51 -1.20 -30.45
C VAL A 183 7.40 -1.64 -31.61
N SER A 184 7.51 -2.95 -31.81
CA SER A 184 8.12 -3.51 -33.01
C SER A 184 7.22 -4.55 -33.66
N THR A 185 7.01 -4.41 -34.97
CA THR A 185 6.29 -5.41 -35.77
C THR A 185 7.11 -6.68 -36.04
N THR A 186 8.38 -6.71 -35.63
CA THR A 186 9.28 -7.86 -35.83
C THR A 186 9.31 -8.81 -34.64
N THR A 187 8.71 -8.41 -33.51
CA THR A 187 8.57 -9.27 -32.33
C THR A 187 7.13 -9.76 -32.20
N THR A 188 6.97 -10.92 -31.59
CA THR A 188 5.68 -11.44 -31.12
C THR A 188 5.60 -11.43 -29.60
N GLU A 189 6.59 -10.86 -28.91
CA GLU A 189 6.59 -10.73 -27.46
C GLU A 189 5.57 -9.68 -27.03
N ASP A 190 4.53 -10.15 -26.35
CA ASP A 190 3.48 -9.36 -25.71
C ASP A 190 3.64 -9.32 -24.18
N GLU A 191 4.57 -10.12 -23.63
CA GLU A 191 4.91 -10.12 -22.21
C GLU A 191 6.39 -9.78 -22.00
N VAL A 192 6.64 -8.88 -21.06
CA VAL A 192 7.99 -8.44 -20.72
C VAL A 192 8.21 -8.58 -19.22
N LEU A 193 9.15 -9.45 -18.83
CA LEU A 193 9.50 -9.67 -17.43
C LEU A 193 10.71 -8.85 -17.02
N VAL A 194 10.54 -8.11 -15.94
CA VAL A 194 11.60 -7.33 -15.29
C VAL A 194 11.68 -7.74 -13.84
N GLU A 195 12.88 -8.12 -13.39
CA GLU A 195 13.12 -8.56 -12.02
C GLU A 195 13.90 -7.51 -11.24
N TYR A 196 13.47 -7.26 -9.99
CA TYR A 196 14.06 -6.26 -9.12
C TYR A 196 14.20 -6.78 -7.69
N MET A 197 15.43 -6.71 -7.17
CA MET A 197 15.77 -7.18 -5.83
C MET A 197 15.64 -6.07 -4.78
N LEU A 198 14.97 -6.36 -3.68
CA LEU A 198 14.79 -5.48 -2.53
C LEU A 198 15.45 -6.05 -1.24
N PRO A 199 15.74 -5.19 -0.25
CA PRO A 199 15.96 -3.74 -0.43
C PRO A 199 17.20 -3.52 -1.31
N ALA A 200 17.25 -2.43 -2.07
CA ALA A 200 18.45 -2.09 -2.83
C ALA A 200 19.63 -1.92 -1.85
N ILE A 201 20.69 -2.70 -2.04
CA ILE A 201 21.86 -2.65 -1.17
C ILE A 201 22.51 -1.27 -1.36
N ARG A 202 22.21 -0.32 -0.46
CA ARG A 202 23.02 0.88 -0.33
C ARG A 202 24.31 0.44 0.35
N ASN A 203 25.38 0.27 -0.42
CA ASN A 203 26.73 0.27 0.15
C ASN A 203 26.91 1.59 0.89
N ARG A 204 26.75 1.56 2.22
CA ARG A 204 27.25 2.65 3.05
C ARG A 204 28.77 2.51 3.05
N HIS A 205 29.44 3.34 2.24
CA HIS A 205 30.85 3.65 2.43
C HIS A 205 31.02 4.59 3.62
#